data_AF-A0A077ZU55-F1
#
_entry.id   AF-A0A077ZU55-F1
#
_cell.length_a   1.000
_cell.length_b   1.000
_cell.length_c   1.000
_cell.angle_alpha   90.00
_cell.angle_beta   90.00
_cell.angle_gamma   90.00
#
_symmetry.space_group_name_H-M   'P 1'
#
loop_
_entity.id
_entity.type
_entity.pdbx_description
1 polymer ?
#
loop_
_entity_poly.entity_id
_entity_poly.type
_entity_poly.pdbx_seq_one_letter_code
_entity_poly.pdbx_strand_id
1 'polypeptide(L)'
;MEIQSTQDTLIDSPKHMNHYIYFASPLFNTKECLFNVSIASKLESKGHKVYLPQRDGFEFSQLTQMLPDHFSEEEKSKAVAWIIYLADLSKLSQGTVCLANLDEPLDPGVLIEIMYAKQLGIPTIGYRCDSRTPFGASSSWNFGMHFFPLFQCDYFISLSNVNTGSVDDSEKLITDLVGKIEEIQNDLHPKVTIQKFDDIRMMAAKLIPQDVNKLSELPLDRLVNQYVEMKSKLESMEPQIIKMHETHH
;
A
#
# COMPACT_ATOMS: atom_id res chain seq x y z
N MET A 1 42.37 -11.94 -37.97
CA MET A 1 41.60 -10.95 -37.19
C MET A 1 40.20 -11.49 -37.10
N GLU A 2 40.01 -12.45 -36.19
CA GLU A 2 38.74 -13.14 -35.95
C GLU A 2 38.03 -12.44 -34.79
N ILE A 3 36.79 -12.03 -35.03
CA ILE A 3 35.93 -11.42 -34.03
C ILE A 3 35.35 -12.57 -33.20
N GLN A 4 35.84 -12.71 -31.97
CA GLN A 4 35.28 -13.65 -30.99
C GLN A 4 33.88 -13.17 -30.60
N SER A 5 32.89 -14.01 -30.94
CA SER A 5 31.53 -14.01 -30.40
C SER A 5 31.59 -14.31 -28.92
N THR A 6 31.32 -13.30 -28.08
CA THR A 6 31.06 -13.48 -26.66
C THR A 6 29.70 -14.12 -26.50
N GLN A 7 29.69 -15.42 -26.21
CA GLN A 7 28.52 -16.11 -25.67
C GLN A 7 28.19 -15.48 -24.32
N ASP A 8 27.07 -14.75 -24.28
CA ASP A 8 26.43 -14.34 -23.04
C ASP A 8 26.11 -15.60 -22.24
N THR A 9 26.89 -15.83 -21.19
CA THR A 9 26.56 -16.77 -20.13
C THR A 9 25.31 -16.26 -19.44
N LEU A 10 24.17 -16.86 -19.80
CA LEU A 10 22.94 -16.85 -19.02
C LEU A 10 23.27 -17.42 -17.64
N ILE A 11 23.54 -16.51 -16.70
CA ILE A 11 23.60 -16.84 -15.28
C ILE A 11 22.15 -17.18 -14.90
N ASP A 12 21.91 -18.45 -14.53
CA ASP A 12 20.66 -18.88 -13.90
C ASP A 12 20.32 -17.89 -12.79
N SER A 13 19.30 -17.06 -13.03
CA SER A 13 18.74 -16.16 -12.03
C SER A 13 18.11 -17.00 -10.92
N PRO A 14 18.32 -16.66 -9.63
CA PRO A 14 17.72 -17.41 -8.55
C PRO A 14 16.20 -17.38 -8.69
N LYS A 15 15.58 -18.57 -8.70
CA LYS A 15 14.19 -18.81 -9.10
C LYS A 15 13.11 -18.25 -8.15
N HIS A 16 13.49 -17.39 -7.19
CA HIS A 16 12.59 -16.61 -6.36
C HIS A 16 13.28 -15.30 -5.97
N MET A 17 12.83 -14.19 -6.52
CA MET A 17 13.20 -12.87 -6.02
C MET A 17 12.40 -12.62 -4.73
N ASN A 18 13.09 -12.38 -3.62
CA ASN A 18 12.42 -11.97 -2.38
C ASN A 18 11.90 -10.55 -2.57
N HIS A 19 10.60 -10.41 -2.86
CA HIS A 19 9.99 -9.12 -3.07
C HIS A 19 9.67 -8.44 -1.73
N TYR A 20 9.83 -7.12 -1.70
CA TYR A 20 9.21 -6.28 -0.69
C TYR A 20 7.86 -5.80 -1.22
N ILE A 21 6.80 -6.33 -0.63
CA ILE A 21 5.40 -6.12 -1.01
C ILE A 21 4.81 -5.08 -0.05
N TYR A 22 4.43 -3.92 -0.57
CA TYR A 22 3.54 -3.02 0.17
C TYR A 22 2.10 -3.48 -0.05
N PHE A 23 1.39 -3.86 1.02
CA PHE A 23 0.03 -4.38 0.92
C PHE A 23 -1.00 -3.29 1.29
N ALA A 24 -1.49 -2.61 0.26
CA ALA A 24 -2.58 -1.66 0.32
C ALA A 24 -3.93 -2.40 0.45
N SER A 25 -4.62 -2.23 1.57
CA SER A 25 -5.89 -2.93 1.80
C SER A 25 -6.80 -2.15 2.75
N PRO A 26 -8.14 -2.25 2.59
CA PRO A 26 -9.08 -1.70 3.55
C PRO A 26 -8.88 -2.25 4.96
N LEU A 27 -9.05 -1.37 5.94
CA LEU A 27 -8.84 -1.64 7.37
C LEU A 27 -10.11 -1.39 8.19
N PHE A 28 -11.30 -1.45 7.57
CA PHE A 28 -12.53 -0.95 8.19
C PHE A 28 -13.05 -1.84 9.31
N ASN A 29 -12.75 -3.14 9.26
CA ASN A 29 -13.24 -4.09 10.25
C ASN A 29 -12.32 -5.29 10.46
N THR A 30 -12.52 -6.01 11.56
CA THR A 30 -11.70 -7.18 11.94
C THR A 30 -11.71 -8.28 10.88
N LYS A 31 -12.82 -8.47 10.15
CA LYS A 31 -12.90 -9.52 9.11
C LYS A 31 -11.95 -9.20 7.95
N GLU A 32 -11.96 -7.97 7.45
CA GLU A 32 -11.01 -7.49 6.44
C GLU A 32 -9.58 -7.61 6.96
N CYS A 33 -9.32 -7.15 8.18
CA CYS A 33 -7.97 -7.21 8.76
C CYS A 33 -7.44 -8.65 8.88
N LEU A 34 -8.28 -9.60 9.28
CA LEU A 34 -7.90 -11.03 9.36
C LEU A 34 -7.62 -11.63 7.98
N PHE A 35 -8.41 -11.24 6.97
CA PHE A 35 -8.18 -11.66 5.60
C PHE A 35 -6.83 -11.15 5.08
N ASN A 36 -6.53 -9.86 5.29
CA ASN A 36 -5.25 -9.25 4.92
C ASN A 36 -4.06 -9.93 5.62
N VAL A 37 -4.17 -10.21 6.93
CA VAL A 37 -3.14 -10.95 7.69
C VAL A 37 -2.92 -12.35 7.13
N SER A 38 -3.98 -13.04 6.72
CA SER A 38 -3.88 -14.40 6.17
C SER A 38 -3.14 -14.44 4.84
N ILE A 39 -3.41 -13.48 3.95
CA ILE A 39 -2.68 -13.30 2.69
C ILE A 39 -1.22 -12.95 2.97
N ALA A 40 -0.96 -11.96 3.84
CA ALA A 40 0.39 -11.52 4.20
C ALA A 40 1.22 -12.69 4.75
N SER A 41 0.67 -13.46 5.69
CA SER A 41 1.35 -14.60 6.30
C SER A 41 1.69 -15.70 5.28
N LYS A 42 0.83 -15.94 4.29
CA LYS A 42 1.09 -16.91 3.21
C LYS A 42 2.12 -16.40 2.20
N LEU A 43 2.17 -15.11 1.91
CA LEU A 43 3.24 -14.52 1.10
C LEU A 43 4.57 -14.58 1.85
N GLU A 44 4.57 -14.30 3.15
CA GLU A 44 5.77 -14.37 4.01
C GLU A 44 6.30 -15.80 4.13
N SER A 45 5.42 -16.81 4.23
CA SER A 45 5.84 -18.23 4.25
C SER A 45 6.48 -18.70 2.94
N LYS A 46 6.31 -17.93 1.86
CA LYS A 46 6.96 -18.13 0.55
C LYS A 46 8.27 -17.36 0.40
N GLY A 47 8.69 -16.61 1.42
CA GLY A 47 9.97 -15.89 1.44
C GLY A 47 9.86 -14.40 1.11
N HIS A 48 8.66 -13.88 0.84
CA HIS A 48 8.46 -12.45 0.62
C HIS A 48 8.51 -11.66 1.91
N LYS A 49 8.89 -10.39 1.80
CA LYS A 49 8.75 -9.42 2.88
C LYS A 49 7.48 -8.61 2.62
N VAL A 50 6.49 -8.71 3.51
CA VAL A 50 5.24 -7.96 3.38
C VAL A 50 5.23 -6.83 4.40
N TYR A 51 4.98 -5.61 3.96
CA TYR A 51 4.58 -4.51 4.82
C TYR A 51 3.07 -4.36 4.76
N LEU A 52 2.41 -4.60 5.90
CA LEU A 52 0.97 -4.52 6.05
C LEU A 52 0.63 -3.37 7.02
N PRO A 53 0.09 -2.22 6.55
CA PRO A 53 -0.07 -1.01 7.37
C PRO A 53 -0.78 -1.24 8.71
N GLN A 54 -1.87 -2.00 8.74
CA GLN A 54 -2.60 -2.36 9.97
C GLN A 54 -1.78 -3.14 11.01
N ARG A 55 -0.69 -3.80 10.60
CA ARG A 55 0.13 -4.67 11.47
C ARG A 55 1.47 -4.01 11.80
N ASP A 56 2.07 -3.38 10.79
CA ASP A 56 3.45 -2.88 10.85
C ASP A 56 3.51 -1.35 11.04
N GLY A 57 2.34 -0.68 11.01
CA GLY A 57 2.16 0.75 11.19
C GLY A 57 2.09 1.22 12.66
N PHE A 58 1.56 2.43 12.87
CA PHE A 58 1.37 3.01 14.21
C PHE A 58 -0.05 2.81 14.75
N GLU A 59 -0.14 2.59 16.05
CA GLU A 59 -1.39 2.71 16.80
C GLU A 59 -1.67 4.19 17.11
N PHE A 60 -2.77 4.74 16.58
CA PHE A 60 -3.17 6.15 16.75
C PHE A 60 -3.12 6.62 18.21
N SER A 61 -3.57 5.76 19.13
CA SER A 61 -3.65 6.08 20.56
C SER A 61 -2.29 6.32 21.20
N GLN A 62 -1.25 5.62 20.75
CA GLN A 62 0.11 5.78 21.28
C GLN A 62 0.77 7.05 20.74
N LEU A 63 0.56 7.36 19.46
CA LEU A 63 1.15 8.54 18.83
C LEU A 63 0.61 9.84 19.44
N THR A 64 -0.70 9.93 19.69
CA THR A 64 -1.32 11.12 20.30
C THR A 64 -0.75 11.45 21.68
N GLN A 65 -0.45 10.44 22.49
CA GLN A 65 0.09 10.63 23.86
C GLN A 65 1.52 11.16 23.87
N MET A 66 2.25 11.05 22.76
CA MET A 66 3.64 11.47 22.65
C MET A 66 3.84 12.82 21.97
N LEU A 67 2.76 13.40 21.45
CA LEU A 67 2.81 14.74 20.90
C LEU A 67 2.93 15.78 22.02
N PRO A 68 3.59 16.93 21.77
CA PRO A 68 3.82 17.92 22.81
C PRO A 68 2.55 18.37 23.52
N ASP A 69 2.60 18.47 24.86
CA ASP A 69 1.44 18.84 25.68
C ASP A 69 0.85 20.21 25.32
N HIS A 70 1.65 21.09 24.72
CA HIS A 70 1.21 22.43 24.29
C HIS A 70 0.42 22.41 22.97
N PHE A 71 0.37 21.28 22.25
CA PHE A 71 -0.48 21.15 21.07
C PHE A 71 -1.94 21.08 21.49
N SER A 72 -2.79 21.84 20.81
CA SER A 72 -4.24 21.66 20.88
C SER A 72 -4.66 20.28 20.37
N GLU A 73 -5.86 19.82 20.74
CA GLU A 73 -6.37 18.53 20.26
C GLU A 73 -6.51 18.49 18.72
N GLU A 74 -6.81 19.64 18.09
CA GLU A 74 -6.81 19.76 16.63
C GLU A 74 -5.41 19.59 16.05
N GLU A 75 -4.40 20.25 16.62
CA GLU A 75 -3.01 20.10 16.19
C GLU A 75 -2.51 18.67 16.37
N LYS A 76 -2.88 18.00 17.46
CA LYS A 76 -2.53 16.60 17.68
C LYS A 76 -3.15 15.70 16.62
N SER A 77 -4.44 15.89 16.34
CA SER A 77 -5.15 15.13 15.30
C SER A 77 -4.51 15.33 13.92
N LYS A 78 -4.18 16.58 13.55
CA LYS A 78 -3.47 16.91 12.31
C LYS A 78 -2.08 16.27 12.25
N ALA A 79 -1.32 16.34 13.34
CA ALA A 79 0.01 15.75 13.41
C ALA A 79 -0.04 14.23 13.20
N VAL A 80 -0.97 13.54 13.86
CA VAL A 80 -1.17 12.10 13.69
C VAL A 80 -1.51 11.76 12.24
N ALA A 81 -2.44 12.50 11.62
CA ALA A 81 -2.82 12.28 10.23
C ALA A 81 -1.63 12.45 9.26
N TRP A 82 -0.86 13.53 9.42
CA TRP A 82 0.34 13.77 8.61
C TRP A 82 1.41 12.71 8.80
N ILE A 83 1.67 12.30 10.03
CA ILE A 83 2.69 11.29 10.34
C ILE A 83 2.32 9.96 9.69
N ILE A 84 1.08 9.50 9.83
CA ILE A 84 0.62 8.24 9.23
C ILE A 84 0.69 8.33 7.70
N TYR A 85 0.14 9.40 7.12
CA TYR A 85 0.16 9.61 5.68
C TYR A 85 1.58 9.56 5.10
N LEU A 86 2.52 10.30 5.69
CA LEU A 86 3.90 10.33 5.22
C LEU A 86 4.63 8.99 5.48
N ALA A 87 4.29 8.30 6.56
CA ALA A 87 4.93 7.03 6.89
C ALA A 87 4.50 5.92 5.92
N ASP A 88 3.21 5.84 5.60
CA ASP A 88 2.68 4.89 4.61
C ASP A 88 3.26 5.15 3.22
N LEU A 89 3.29 6.42 2.77
CA LEU A 89 3.93 6.77 1.50
C LEU A 89 5.44 6.45 1.49
N SER A 90 6.15 6.65 2.61
CA SER A 90 7.56 6.28 2.72
C SER A 90 7.75 4.78 2.56
N LYS A 91 6.93 3.97 3.23
CA LYS A 91 6.98 2.50 3.16
C LYS A 91 6.58 1.97 1.79
N LEU A 92 5.57 2.56 1.17
CA LEU A 92 5.20 2.25 -0.21
C LEU A 92 6.35 2.56 -1.17
N SER A 93 7.05 3.68 -1.00
CA SER A 93 8.17 4.06 -1.88
C SER A 93 9.40 3.13 -1.81
N GLN A 94 9.48 2.31 -0.77
CA GLN A 94 10.47 1.24 -0.61
C GLN A 94 10.06 -0.05 -1.30
N GLY A 95 8.76 -0.17 -1.64
CA GLY A 95 8.09 -1.26 -2.35
C GLY A 95 8.82 -1.69 -3.62
N THR A 96 8.98 -2.99 -3.82
CA THR A 96 9.25 -3.55 -5.16
C THR A 96 7.96 -3.85 -5.92
N VAL A 97 6.85 -3.98 -5.21
CA VAL A 97 5.50 -4.20 -5.74
C VAL A 97 4.46 -3.64 -4.75
N CYS A 98 3.39 -3.08 -5.29
CA CYS A 98 2.19 -2.70 -4.53
C CYS A 98 1.11 -3.76 -4.77
N LEU A 99 0.66 -4.44 -3.71
CA LEU A 99 -0.48 -5.35 -3.75
C LEU A 99 -1.70 -4.58 -3.23
N ALA A 100 -2.78 -4.54 -3.99
CA ALA A 100 -3.96 -3.75 -3.67
C ALA A 100 -5.24 -4.58 -3.60
N ASN A 101 -5.88 -4.57 -2.43
CA ASN A 101 -7.23 -5.08 -2.27
C ASN A 101 -8.25 -4.04 -2.79
N LEU A 102 -8.94 -4.36 -3.87
CA LEU A 102 -9.94 -3.52 -4.50
C LEU A 102 -11.37 -4.07 -4.31
N ASP A 103 -11.61 -4.81 -3.24
CA ASP A 103 -12.96 -5.17 -2.83
C ASP A 103 -13.82 -3.93 -2.51
N GLU A 104 -15.12 -4.05 -2.70
CA GLU A 104 -16.07 -2.95 -2.54
C GLU A 104 -16.70 -2.96 -1.14
N PRO A 105 -16.97 -1.78 -0.53
CA PRO A 105 -16.72 -0.44 -1.06
C PRO A 105 -15.22 -0.09 -1.13
N LEU A 106 -14.83 0.61 -2.21
CA LEU A 106 -13.44 1.01 -2.41
C LEU A 106 -12.95 1.92 -1.29
N ASP A 107 -11.76 1.63 -0.77
CA ASP A 107 -11.08 2.48 0.23
C ASP A 107 -10.33 3.63 -0.47
N PRO A 108 -10.65 4.90 -0.14
CA PRO A 108 -9.92 6.06 -0.66
C PRO A 108 -8.41 6.02 -0.40
N GLY A 109 -7.98 5.50 0.76
CA GLY A 109 -6.57 5.31 1.10
C GLY A 109 -5.87 4.41 0.10
N VAL A 110 -6.46 3.23 -0.17
CA VAL A 110 -5.95 2.28 -1.18
C VAL A 110 -5.87 2.93 -2.56
N LEU A 111 -6.88 3.73 -2.95
CA LEU A 111 -6.86 4.43 -4.24
C LEU A 111 -5.71 5.44 -4.37
N ILE A 112 -5.39 6.15 -3.29
CA ILE A 112 -4.25 7.07 -3.25
C ILE A 112 -2.93 6.30 -3.31
N GLU A 113 -2.81 5.19 -2.58
CA GLU A 113 -1.62 4.35 -2.56
C GLU A 113 -1.31 3.74 -3.94
N ILE A 114 -2.30 3.16 -4.63
CA ILE A 114 -2.07 2.59 -5.97
C ILE A 114 -1.72 3.66 -7.00
N MET A 115 -2.32 4.85 -6.89
CA MET A 115 -1.99 5.98 -7.76
C MET A 115 -0.54 6.44 -7.52
N TYR A 116 -0.14 6.53 -6.26
CA TYR A 116 1.23 6.92 -5.89
C TYR A 116 2.25 5.86 -6.33
N ALA A 117 1.95 4.57 -6.14
CA ALA A 117 2.76 3.47 -6.64
C ALA A 117 2.98 3.57 -8.16
N LYS A 118 1.90 3.83 -8.91
CA LYS A 118 1.95 4.02 -10.37
C LYS A 118 2.86 5.16 -10.78
N GLN A 119 2.79 6.29 -10.07
CA GLN A 119 3.64 7.46 -10.32
C GLN A 119 5.12 7.21 -10.01
N LEU A 120 5.41 6.38 -8.99
CA LEU A 120 6.76 5.93 -8.69
C LEU A 120 7.27 4.84 -9.65
N GLY A 121 6.39 4.32 -10.51
CA GLY A 121 6.70 3.19 -11.39
C GLY A 121 6.89 1.87 -10.66
N ILE A 122 6.36 1.78 -9.43
CA ILE A 122 6.25 0.54 -8.67
C ILE A 122 5.11 -0.27 -9.30
N PRO A 123 5.35 -1.51 -9.76
CA PRO A 123 4.30 -2.33 -10.34
C PRO A 123 3.18 -2.58 -9.34
N THR A 124 1.94 -2.41 -9.78
CA THR A 124 0.75 -2.62 -8.95
C THR A 124 -0.02 -3.86 -9.38
N ILE A 125 -0.23 -4.78 -8.44
CA ILE A 125 -1.12 -5.94 -8.59
C ILE A 125 -2.41 -5.61 -7.83
N GLY A 126 -3.47 -5.29 -8.55
CA GLY A 126 -4.81 -5.18 -7.96
C GLY A 126 -5.50 -6.53 -7.91
N TYR A 127 -6.30 -6.79 -6.88
CA TYR A 127 -7.18 -7.95 -6.86
C TYR A 127 -8.56 -7.61 -6.33
N ARG A 128 -9.52 -8.46 -6.68
CA ARG A 128 -10.90 -8.44 -6.17
C ARG A 128 -11.38 -9.85 -5.89
N CYS A 129 -11.98 -10.05 -4.72
CA CYS A 129 -12.59 -11.29 -4.24
C CYS A 129 -14.12 -11.16 -4.03
N ASP A 130 -14.70 -9.98 -4.25
CA ASP A 130 -16.14 -9.76 -4.07
C ASP A 130 -16.99 -10.69 -4.96
N SER A 131 -17.90 -11.43 -4.31
CA SER A 131 -18.84 -12.36 -4.93
C SER A 131 -20.12 -11.67 -5.42
N ARG A 132 -20.39 -10.46 -4.92
CA ARG A 132 -21.53 -9.64 -5.33
C ARG A 132 -20.97 -8.61 -6.29
N THR A 133 -21.46 -8.56 -7.51
CA THR A 133 -20.95 -7.60 -8.51
C THR A 133 -21.92 -6.43 -8.63
N PRO A 134 -21.91 -5.42 -7.73
CA PRO A 134 -22.82 -4.28 -7.85
C PRO A 134 -22.50 -3.42 -9.09
N PHE A 135 -21.29 -3.51 -9.65
CA PHE A 135 -20.86 -2.76 -10.84
C PHE A 135 -20.40 -3.66 -12.00
N GLY A 136 -21.33 -4.28 -12.72
CA GLY A 136 -21.03 -5.01 -13.96
C GLY A 136 -20.65 -6.49 -13.77
N ALA A 137 -20.86 -7.32 -14.79
CA ALA A 137 -20.67 -8.76 -14.68
C ALA A 137 -19.18 -9.12 -14.56
N SER A 138 -18.83 -10.16 -13.80
CA SER A 138 -17.47 -10.72 -13.77
C SER A 138 -16.98 -11.22 -15.14
N SER A 139 -17.87 -11.37 -16.10
CA SER A 139 -17.57 -11.69 -17.51
C SER A 139 -17.23 -10.46 -18.36
N SER A 140 -17.30 -9.23 -17.83
CA SER A 140 -16.91 -8.03 -18.56
C SER A 140 -15.39 -7.89 -18.69
N TRP A 141 -14.92 -7.08 -19.63
CA TRP A 141 -13.48 -6.86 -19.88
C TRP A 141 -12.72 -6.32 -18.65
N ASN A 142 -13.43 -5.62 -17.77
CA ASN A 142 -12.94 -5.05 -16.52
C ASN A 142 -13.31 -5.90 -15.29
N PHE A 143 -13.92 -7.08 -15.47
CA PHE A 143 -14.32 -7.98 -14.40
C PHE A 143 -15.16 -7.30 -13.30
N GLY A 144 -16.05 -6.39 -13.70
CA GLY A 144 -16.86 -5.57 -12.81
C GLY A 144 -16.11 -4.52 -11.96
N MET A 145 -14.82 -4.28 -12.20
CA MET A 145 -14.05 -3.25 -11.48
C MET A 145 -14.27 -1.86 -12.08
N HIS A 146 -14.41 -0.82 -11.26
CA HIS A 146 -14.43 0.55 -11.78
C HIS A 146 -13.14 0.86 -12.56
N PHE A 147 -13.23 1.52 -13.72
CA PHE A 147 -12.08 1.69 -14.61
C PHE A 147 -10.96 2.58 -14.01
N PHE A 148 -11.29 3.54 -13.14
CA PHE A 148 -10.29 4.38 -12.44
C PHE A 148 -9.24 3.55 -11.66
N PRO A 149 -9.60 2.72 -10.66
CA PRO A 149 -8.63 1.87 -9.97
C PRO A 149 -7.99 0.83 -10.89
N LEU A 150 -8.77 0.25 -11.83
CA LEU A 150 -8.24 -0.74 -12.77
C LEU A 150 -7.06 -0.18 -13.59
N PHE A 151 -7.16 1.06 -14.08
CA PHE A 151 -6.08 1.69 -14.85
C PHE A 151 -4.86 2.09 -14.03
N GLN A 152 -4.94 2.06 -12.70
CA GLN A 152 -3.75 2.23 -11.84
C GLN A 152 -2.98 0.91 -11.67
N CYS A 153 -3.59 -0.23 -12.02
CA CYS A 153 -2.95 -1.54 -11.91
C CYS A 153 -2.08 -1.84 -13.14
N ASP A 154 -1.01 -2.61 -12.94
CA ASP A 154 -0.27 -3.25 -14.03
C ASP A 154 -0.80 -4.67 -14.27
N TYR A 155 -1.27 -5.32 -13.20
CA TYR A 155 -1.94 -6.62 -13.24
C TYR A 155 -3.21 -6.57 -12.39
N PHE A 156 -4.25 -7.26 -12.83
CA PHE A 156 -5.51 -7.33 -12.10
C PHE A 156 -6.00 -8.77 -11.98
N ILE A 157 -6.25 -9.23 -10.77
CA ILE A 157 -6.74 -10.56 -10.45
C ILE A 157 -8.21 -10.47 -10.05
N SER A 158 -9.10 -11.09 -10.84
CA SER A 158 -10.50 -11.25 -10.45
C SER A 158 -10.75 -12.68 -10.01
N LEU A 159 -11.11 -12.85 -8.73
CA LEU A 159 -11.54 -14.13 -8.17
C LEU A 159 -13.06 -14.12 -8.10
N SER A 160 -13.70 -14.35 -9.25
CA SER A 160 -15.16 -14.43 -9.32
C SER A 160 -15.68 -15.82 -8.89
N ASN A 161 -16.93 -15.85 -8.39
CA ASN A 161 -17.70 -17.07 -8.09
C ASN A 161 -17.11 -18.00 -7.02
N VAL A 162 -16.28 -17.48 -6.11
CA VAL A 162 -15.74 -18.31 -5.02
C VAL A 162 -16.75 -18.39 -3.88
N ASN A 163 -17.28 -19.59 -3.65
CA ASN A 163 -18.20 -19.86 -2.56
C ASN A 163 -17.44 -19.83 -1.23
N THR A 164 -17.44 -18.74 -0.47
CA THR A 164 -16.80 -18.69 0.86
C THR A 164 -17.70 -19.21 1.97
N GLY A 165 -18.51 -20.23 1.69
CA GLY A 165 -19.47 -20.82 2.62
C GLY A 165 -18.84 -21.64 3.74
N SER A 166 -17.57 -22.00 3.59
CA SER A 166 -16.78 -22.74 4.57
C SER A 166 -15.38 -22.13 4.79
N VAL A 167 -14.72 -22.56 5.87
CA VAL A 167 -13.32 -22.21 6.14
C VAL A 167 -12.39 -22.76 5.06
N ASP A 168 -12.62 -24.00 4.61
CA ASP A 168 -11.81 -24.63 3.56
C ASP A 168 -11.90 -23.89 2.24
N ASP A 169 -13.09 -23.40 1.87
CA ASP A 169 -13.25 -22.60 0.66
C ASP A 169 -12.54 -21.25 0.76
N SER A 170 -12.56 -20.63 1.94
CA SER A 170 -11.86 -19.37 2.19
C SER A 170 -10.34 -19.57 2.14
N GLU A 171 -9.84 -20.66 2.70
CA GLU A 171 -8.42 -21.02 2.66
C GLU A 171 -7.94 -21.34 1.23
N LYS A 172 -8.79 -22.00 0.44
CA LYS A 172 -8.54 -22.25 -0.98
C LYS A 172 -8.49 -20.94 -1.76
N LEU A 173 -9.44 -20.03 -1.56
CA LEU A 173 -9.43 -18.68 -2.18
C LEU A 173 -8.10 -17.98 -1.95
N ILE A 174 -7.65 -17.93 -0.69
CA ILE A 174 -6.41 -17.26 -0.30
C ILE A 174 -5.21 -17.95 -0.96
N THR A 175 -5.21 -19.28 -1.00
CA THR A 175 -4.14 -20.06 -1.64
C THR A 175 -4.06 -19.79 -3.14
N ASP A 176 -5.20 -19.76 -3.83
CA ASP A 176 -5.29 -19.47 -5.25
C ASP A 176 -4.85 -18.04 -5.56
N LEU A 177 -5.27 -17.06 -4.75
CA LEU A 177 -4.84 -15.66 -4.85
C LEU A 177 -3.31 -15.53 -4.71
N VAL A 178 -2.75 -16.11 -3.65
CA VAL A 178 -1.30 -16.06 -3.39
C VAL A 178 -0.52 -16.76 -4.49
N GLY A 179 -1.02 -17.88 -5.02
CA GLY A 179 -0.42 -18.55 -6.17
C GLY A 179 -0.40 -17.67 -7.42
N LYS A 180 -1.45 -16.87 -7.67
CA LYS A 180 -1.49 -15.92 -8.78
C LYS A 180 -0.57 -14.72 -8.59
N ILE A 181 -0.46 -14.21 -7.37
CA ILE A 181 0.49 -13.14 -7.04
C ILE A 181 1.93 -13.60 -7.31
N GLU A 182 2.29 -14.82 -6.90
CA GLU A 182 3.60 -15.43 -7.16
C GLU A 182 3.91 -15.57 -8.65
N GLU A 183 2.93 -16.03 -9.43
CA GLU A 183 3.06 -16.16 -10.89
C GLU A 183 3.40 -14.82 -11.52
N ILE A 184 2.66 -13.76 -11.16
CA ILE A 184 2.87 -12.41 -11.68
C ILE A 184 4.21 -11.82 -11.23
N GLN A 185 4.61 -12.05 -9.97
CA GLN A 185 5.84 -11.48 -9.42
C GLN A 185 7.10 -11.90 -10.17
N ASN A 186 7.14 -13.14 -10.67
CA ASN A 186 8.25 -13.62 -11.48
C ASN A 186 8.42 -12.86 -12.80
N ASP A 187 7.36 -12.22 -13.29
CA ASP A 187 7.34 -11.45 -14.54
C ASP A 187 7.46 -9.93 -14.30
N LEU A 188 7.56 -9.49 -13.04
CA LEU A 188 7.63 -8.07 -12.71
C LEU A 188 9.00 -7.47 -13.03
N HIS A 189 8.98 -6.45 -13.87
CA HIS A 189 10.11 -5.55 -14.08
C HIS A 189 9.73 -4.14 -13.62
N PRO A 190 10.35 -3.62 -12.55
CA PRO A 190 10.10 -2.24 -12.10
C PRO A 190 10.37 -1.26 -13.23
N LYS A 191 9.40 -0.37 -13.50
CA LYS A 191 9.58 0.69 -14.49
C LYS A 191 10.09 1.92 -13.76
N VAL A 192 11.40 2.18 -13.81
CA VAL A 192 11.96 3.38 -13.17
C VAL A 192 11.34 4.62 -13.81
N THR A 193 10.50 5.32 -13.07
CA THR A 193 9.90 6.58 -13.51
C THR A 193 10.50 7.72 -12.70
N ILE A 194 11.15 8.66 -13.38
CA ILE A 194 11.70 9.87 -12.76
C ILE A 194 10.60 10.93 -12.81
N GLN A 195 9.69 10.95 -11.82
CA GLN A 195 8.63 11.96 -11.76
C GLN A 195 8.63 12.78 -10.46
N LYS A 196 8.24 14.04 -10.64
CA LYS A 196 8.32 15.20 -9.74
C LYS A 196 7.34 15.15 -8.55
N PHE A 197 7.51 14.19 -7.62
CA PHE A 197 6.89 14.24 -6.29
C PHE A 197 7.93 14.54 -5.20
N ASP A 198 8.97 15.30 -5.56
CA ASP A 198 10.15 15.51 -4.71
C ASP A 198 9.77 15.99 -3.31
N ASP A 199 8.86 16.96 -3.16
CA ASP A 199 8.54 17.51 -1.84
C ASP A 199 7.94 16.45 -0.87
N ILE A 200 6.81 15.81 -1.21
CA ILE A 200 6.17 14.81 -0.33
C ILE A 200 7.08 13.59 -0.15
N ARG A 201 7.74 13.14 -1.22
CA ARG A 201 8.63 11.98 -1.16
C ARG A 201 9.86 12.26 -0.29
N MET A 202 10.47 13.44 -0.42
CA MET A 202 11.59 13.87 0.42
C MET A 202 11.16 14.03 1.88
N MET A 203 9.95 14.53 2.13
CA MET A 203 9.39 14.63 3.47
C MET A 203 9.15 13.25 4.08
N ALA A 204 8.52 12.33 3.35
CA ALA A 204 8.30 10.94 3.76
C ALA A 204 9.62 10.22 4.06
N ALA A 205 10.64 10.41 3.22
CA ALA A 205 11.97 9.84 3.41
C ALA A 205 12.75 10.47 4.58
N LYS A 206 12.50 11.73 4.91
CA LYS A 206 13.08 12.39 6.10
C LYS A 206 12.44 11.89 7.39
N LEU A 207 11.11 11.72 7.37
CA LEU A 207 10.32 11.29 8.52
C LEU A 207 10.61 9.84 8.89
N ILE A 208 10.67 8.94 7.90
CA ILE A 208 10.90 7.52 8.14
C ILE A 208 12.21 7.09 7.45
N PRO A 209 13.26 6.78 8.23
CA PRO A 209 14.49 6.20 7.70
C PRO A 209 14.24 4.91 6.90
N GLN A 210 15.08 4.68 5.89
CA GLN A 210 14.94 3.57 4.93
C GLN A 210 15.23 2.19 5.54
N ASP A 211 15.95 2.15 6.66
CA ASP A 211 16.35 0.92 7.38
C ASP A 211 15.29 0.41 8.37
N VAL A 212 14.25 1.20 8.61
CA VAL A 212 13.16 0.82 9.52
C VAL A 212 12.26 -0.19 8.82
N ASN A 213 11.99 -1.34 9.44
CA ASN A 213 11.09 -2.34 8.85
C ASN A 213 9.67 -2.18 9.34
N LYS A 214 9.48 -2.04 10.66
CA LYS A 214 8.19 -1.75 11.28
C LYS A 214 8.21 -0.36 11.88
N LEU A 215 7.13 0.40 11.69
CA LEU A 215 7.01 1.73 12.26
C LEU A 215 6.97 1.69 13.79
N SER A 216 6.41 0.63 14.36
CA SER A 216 6.41 0.36 15.81
C SER A 216 7.80 0.19 16.44
N GLU A 217 8.85 -0.05 15.63
CA GLU A 217 10.24 -0.16 16.11
C GLU A 217 10.96 1.20 16.14
N LEU A 218 10.37 2.24 15.54
CA LEU A 218 10.96 3.55 15.49
C LEU A 218 10.79 4.28 16.83
N PRO A 219 11.84 4.89 17.40
CA PRO A 219 11.71 5.74 18.58
C PRO A 219 10.72 6.87 18.31
N LEU A 220 9.58 6.85 19.01
CA LEU A 220 8.46 7.77 18.79
C LEU A 220 8.84 9.23 19.10
N ASP A 221 9.76 9.47 20.02
CA ASP A 221 10.32 10.78 20.32
C ASP A 221 11.07 11.37 19.11
N ARG A 222 11.87 10.56 18.42
CA ARG A 222 12.56 10.96 17.19
C ARG A 222 11.56 11.35 16.10
N LEU A 223 10.50 10.56 15.94
CA LEU A 223 9.45 10.83 14.95
C LEU A 223 8.77 12.17 15.20
N VAL A 224 8.36 12.40 16.45
CA VAL A 224 7.68 13.64 16.86
C VAL A 224 8.60 14.84 16.63
N ASN A 225 9.89 14.73 16.97
CA ASN A 225 10.86 15.80 16.72
C ASN A 225 10.99 16.11 15.23
N GLN A 226 11.10 15.09 14.36
CA GLN A 226 11.17 15.29 12.91
C GLN A 226 9.88 15.90 12.35
N TYR A 227 8.71 15.50 12.85
CA TYR A 227 7.45 16.12 12.48
C TYR A 227 7.43 17.61 12.87
N VAL A 228 7.85 17.96 14.10
CA VAL A 228 7.87 19.34 14.59
C VAL A 228 8.77 20.22 13.72
N GLU A 229 9.93 19.72 13.30
CA GLU A 229 10.83 20.41 12.37
C GLU A 229 10.17 20.68 10.99
N MET A 230 9.26 19.80 10.57
CA MET A 230 8.59 19.87 9.26
C MET A 230 7.22 20.58 9.30
N LYS A 231 6.66 20.82 10.49
CA LYS A 231 5.28 21.30 10.73
C LYS A 231 4.89 22.46 9.82
N SER A 232 5.67 23.54 9.81
CA SER A 232 5.36 24.75 9.04
C SER A 232 5.22 24.49 7.53
N LYS A 233 6.04 23.58 6.97
CA LYS A 233 5.97 23.21 5.57
C LYS A 233 4.75 22.32 5.29
N LEU A 234 4.42 21.39 6.21
CA LEU A 234 3.21 20.55 6.09
C LEU A 234 1.93 21.39 6.16
N GLU A 235 1.87 22.35 7.08
CA GLU A 235 0.76 23.30 7.20
C GLU A 235 0.57 24.14 5.92
N SER A 236 1.66 24.49 5.24
CA SER A 236 1.58 25.21 3.95
C SER A 236 0.97 24.38 2.80
N MET A 237 0.86 23.06 2.98
CA MET A 237 0.30 22.12 2.01
C MET A 237 -1.13 21.70 2.37
N GLU A 238 -1.66 22.15 3.51
CA GLU A 238 -3.02 21.83 3.92
C GLU A 238 -4.05 22.41 2.94
N PRO A 239 -5.15 21.68 2.66
CA PRO A 239 -6.22 22.21 1.85
C PRO A 239 -6.83 23.43 2.53
N GLN A 240 -7.14 24.48 1.75
CA GLN A 240 -7.89 25.62 2.25
C GLN A 240 -9.35 25.23 2.45
N ILE A 241 -9.74 24.99 3.70
CA ILE A 241 -11.12 24.62 4.06
C ILE A 241 -11.98 25.89 4.12
N ILE A 242 -12.86 26.07 3.14
CA ILE A 242 -13.85 27.15 3.13
C ILE A 242 -15.13 26.63 3.78
N LYS A 243 -15.46 27.11 4.99
CA LYS A 243 -16.74 26.79 5.64
C LYS A 243 -17.87 27.53 4.91
N MET A 244 -18.68 26.78 4.17
CA MET A 244 -19.91 27.32 3.62
C MET A 244 -21.00 27.32 4.70
N HIS A 245 -21.56 28.51 4.96
CA HIS A 245 -22.59 28.87 5.94
C HIS A 245 -23.30 27.74 6.71
N GLU A 246 -23.30 27.86 8.05
CA GLU A 246 -24.33 27.23 8.89
C GLU A 246 -25.68 27.83 8.48
N THR A 247 -26.47 27.11 7.68
CA THR A 247 -27.89 27.42 7.55
C THR A 247 -28.52 27.16 8.91
N HIS A 248 -28.63 28.22 9.72
CA HIS A 248 -29.54 28.24 10.85
C HIS A 248 -30.95 27.99 10.31
N HIS A 249 -31.43 26.76 10.45
CA HIS A 249 -32.84 26.41 10.32
C HIS A 249 -33.55 26.70 11.63
#